data_AF-A0A2N5ZHY8-F1
#
_entry.id   AF-A0A2N5ZHY8-F1
#
_cell.length_a   1.000
_cell.length_b   1.000
_cell.length_c   1.000
_cell.angle_alpha   90.00
_cell.angle_beta   90.00
_cell.angle_gamma   90.00
#
_symmetry.space_group_name_H-M   'P 1'
#
loop_
_entity.id
_entity.type
_entity.pdbx_description
1 polymer ?
#
loop_
_entity_poly.entity_id
_entity_poly.type
_entity_poly.pdbx_seq_one_letter_code
_entity_poly.pdbx_strand_id
1 'polypeptide(L)'
;MKKINSHFHINFQGYNTDKIIRYLDTNNIEKCWIVTWEEHSPAISSIYENLSVKELIHASDLHPDRFIPFYATDPDTPNLKDLMKIL
;
A
#
# COMPACT_ATOMS: atom_id res chain seq x y z
N MET A 1 -3.03 21.79 -11.34
CA MET A 1 -3.91 21.01 -10.45
C MET A 1 -3.06 19.95 -9.76
N LYS A 2 -3.19 19.80 -8.44
CA LYS A 2 -2.47 18.77 -7.67
C LYS A 2 -3.12 17.41 -7.96
N LYS A 3 -2.36 16.43 -8.44
CA LYS A 3 -2.84 15.07 -8.72
C LYS A 3 -2.48 14.14 -7.57
N ILE A 4 -3.44 13.30 -7.16
CA ILE A 4 -3.23 12.24 -6.18
C ILE A 4 -3.57 10.92 -6.86
N ASN A 5 -2.65 9.96 -6.82
CA ASN A 5 -2.99 8.58 -7.16
C ASN A 5 -3.66 7.94 -5.95
N SER A 6 -4.89 7.47 -6.12
CA SER A 6 -5.71 6.94 -5.03
C SER A 6 -5.50 5.45 -4.76
N HIS A 7 -4.66 4.75 -5.52
CA HIS A 7 -4.43 3.32 -5.32
C HIS A 7 -3.09 2.85 -5.86
N PHE A 8 -2.21 2.40 -4.97
CA PHE A 8 -0.95 1.76 -5.35
C PHE A 8 -0.54 0.72 -4.31
N HIS A 9 0.04 -0.38 -4.77
CA HIS A 9 0.57 -1.43 -3.91
C HIS A 9 2.10 -1.39 -3.94
N ILE A 10 2.73 -1.26 -2.77
CA ILE A 10 4.19 -1.36 -2.64
C ILE A 10 4.64 -2.77 -3.01
N ASN A 11 5.71 -2.89 -3.79
CA ASN A 11 6.36 -4.13 -4.26
C ASN A 11 5.55 -4.99 -5.24
N PHE A 12 4.28 -4.66 -5.50
CA PHE A 12 3.47 -5.37 -6.49
C PHE A 12 4.11 -5.31 -7.88
N GLN A 13 4.29 -6.46 -8.53
CA GLN A 13 4.95 -6.57 -9.84
C GLN A 13 6.33 -5.87 -9.88
N GLY A 14 7.03 -5.82 -8.75
CA GLY A 14 8.35 -5.23 -8.63
C GLY A 14 8.37 -3.69 -8.61
N TYR A 15 7.24 -3.03 -8.34
CA TYR A 15 7.17 -1.59 -8.04
C TYR A 15 7.56 -1.31 -6.59
N ASN A 16 8.87 -1.28 -6.33
CA ASN A 16 9.39 -0.82 -5.05
C ASN A 16 9.21 0.71 -4.86
N THR A 17 9.49 1.20 -3.66
CA THR A 17 9.39 2.61 -3.27
C THR A 17 10.01 3.57 -4.29
N ASP A 18 11.25 3.32 -4.71
CA ASP A 18 11.97 4.20 -5.66
C ASP A 18 11.30 4.27 -7.03
N LYS A 19 10.82 3.13 -7.54
CA LYS A 19 10.10 3.10 -8.82
C LYS A 19 8.78 3.83 -8.74
N ILE A 20 8.07 3.73 -7.61
CA ILE A 20 6.82 4.45 -7.39
C ILE A 20 7.09 5.94 -7.36
N ILE A 21 8.08 6.41 -6.60
CA ILE A 21 8.46 7.84 -6.58
C ILE A 21 8.80 8.34 -7.99
N ARG A 22 9.62 7.61 -8.75
CA ARG A 22 9.95 7.96 -10.13
C ARG A 22 8.72 8.02 -11.03
N TYR A 23 7.77 7.09 -10.87
CA TYR A 23 6.50 7.10 -11.58
C TYR A 23 5.68 8.35 -11.24
N LEU A 24 5.57 8.70 -9.95
CA LEU A 24 4.84 9.89 -9.51
C LEU A 24 5.45 11.16 -10.08
N ASP A 25 6.78 11.29 -10.03
CA ASP A 25 7.51 12.46 -10.54
C ASP A 25 7.32 12.61 -12.06
N THR A 26 7.51 11.51 -12.80
CA THR A 26 7.35 11.48 -14.26
C THR A 26 5.94 11.90 -14.69
N ASN A 27 4.94 11.56 -13.88
CA ASN A 27 3.54 11.82 -14.18
C ASN A 27 3.01 13.11 -13.51
N ASN A 28 3.85 13.90 -12.83
CA ASN A 28 3.43 15.09 -12.07
C ASN A 28 2.30 14.76 -11.06
N ILE A 29 2.46 13.67 -10.31
CA ILE A 29 1.57 13.24 -9.23
C ILE A 29 2.22 13.63 -7.90
N GLU A 30 1.49 14.38 -7.09
CA GLU A 30 2.01 14.96 -5.85
C GLU A 30 2.04 13.91 -4.73
N LYS A 31 0.93 13.17 -4.56
CA LYS A 31 0.78 12.16 -3.52
C LYS A 31 0.22 10.86 -4.06
N CYS A 32 0.47 9.78 -3.33
CA CYS A 32 -0.01 8.46 -3.65
C CYS A 32 -0.53 7.77 -2.41
N TRP A 33 -1.73 7.22 -2.50
CA TRP A 33 -2.24 6.29 -1.51
C TRP A 33 -1.55 4.96 -1.74
N ILE A 34 -0.87 4.47 -0.71
CA ILE A 34 -0.24 3.16 -0.74
C ILE A 34 -1.02 2.23 0.19
N VAL A 35 -1.27 1.00 -0.26
CA VAL A 35 -2.18 0.10 0.42
C VAL A 35 -1.62 -1.33 0.48
N THR A 36 -1.83 -2.00 1.62
CA THR A 36 -1.48 -3.41 1.80
C THR A 36 -2.34 -4.33 0.93
N TRP A 37 -1.94 -5.58 0.82
CA TRP A 37 -2.79 -6.68 0.31
C TRP A 37 -2.53 -7.91 1.17
N GLU A 38 -3.37 -8.07 2.19
CA GLU A 38 -3.34 -9.19 3.12
C GLU A 38 -4.61 -10.02 2.92
N GLU A 39 -4.45 -11.29 2.54
CA GLU A 39 -5.56 -12.20 2.27
C GLU A 39 -5.17 -13.62 2.69
N HIS A 40 -5.95 -14.25 3.57
CA HIS A 40 -5.71 -15.58 4.11
C HIS A 40 -6.12 -16.68 3.13
N SER A 41 -7.15 -16.43 2.31
CA SER A 41 -7.71 -17.40 1.36
C SER A 41 -7.97 -16.75 0.00
N PRO A 42 -6.91 -16.37 -0.74
CA PRO A 42 -7.05 -15.68 -2.02
C PRO A 42 -7.81 -16.50 -3.04
N ALA A 43 -8.79 -15.87 -3.70
CA ALA A 43 -9.63 -16.52 -4.71
C ALA A 43 -8.81 -17.11 -5.88
N ILE A 44 -7.68 -16.46 -6.22
CA ILE A 44 -6.73 -16.92 -7.24
C ILE A 44 -5.32 -16.88 -6.63
N SER A 45 -4.92 -17.96 -5.97
CA SER A 45 -3.63 -18.04 -5.27
C SER A 45 -2.41 -17.88 -6.18
N SER A 46 -2.52 -18.18 -7.47
CA SER A 46 -1.40 -18.08 -8.43
C SER A 46 -1.00 -16.65 -8.78
N ILE A 47 -1.86 -15.66 -8.54
CA ILE A 47 -1.59 -14.23 -8.80
C ILE A 47 -1.51 -13.42 -7.50
N TYR A 48 -1.73 -14.06 -6.36
CA TYR A 48 -1.70 -13.40 -5.06
C TYR A 48 -0.26 -13.14 -4.62
N GLU A 49 -0.02 -11.91 -4.17
CA GLU A 49 1.21 -11.51 -3.49
C GLU A 49 0.82 -10.93 -2.13
N ASN A 50 1.45 -11.42 -1.06
CA ASN A 50 1.26 -10.81 0.26
C ASN A 50 2.06 -9.51 0.33
N LEU A 51 1.36 -8.38 0.44
CA LEU A 51 1.95 -7.05 0.49
C LEU A 51 1.73 -6.47 1.88
N SER A 52 2.72 -6.70 2.75
CA SER A 52 2.62 -6.47 4.19
C SER A 52 2.59 -5.00 4.61
N VAL A 53 2.01 -4.73 5.78
CA VAL A 53 2.04 -3.43 6.45
C VAL A 53 3.46 -2.89 6.73
N LYS A 54 4.45 -3.78 6.95
CA LYS A 54 5.84 -3.38 7.28
C LYS A 54 6.48 -2.55 6.15
N GLU A 55 6.33 -3.02 4.92
CA GLU A 55 6.88 -2.34 3.74
C GLU A 55 6.17 -0.99 3.50
N LEU A 56 4.87 -0.95 3.77
CA LEU A 56 4.07 0.27 3.67
C LEU A 56 4.49 1.34 4.70
N ILE A 57 4.73 0.93 5.95
CA ILE A 57 5.27 1.83 7.00
C ILE A 57 6.65 2.34 6.57
N HIS A 58 7.55 1.43 6.18
CA HIS A 58 8.90 1.81 5.76
C HIS A 58 8.90 2.80 4.59
N ALA A 59 8.08 2.58 3.56
CA ALA A 59 7.95 3.50 2.43
C ALA A 59 7.41 4.87 2.86
N SER A 60 6.42 4.89 3.76
CA SER A 60 5.84 6.14 4.30
C SER A 60 6.85 6.93 5.11
N ASP A 61 7.67 6.26 5.92
CA ASP A 61 8.72 6.90 6.72
C ASP A 61 9.81 7.53 5.85
N LEU A 62 10.14 6.89 4.72
CA LEU A 62 11.12 7.43 3.76
C LEU A 62 10.58 8.63 2.97
N HIS A 63 9.28 8.66 2.66
CA HIS A 63 8.64 9.70 1.85
C HIS A 63 7.31 10.18 2.43
N PRO A 64 7.30 10.78 3.64
CA PRO A 64 6.06 11.11 4.35
C PRO A 64 5.21 12.18 3.64
N ASP A 65 5.83 13.03 2.83
CA ASP A 65 5.11 14.04 2.04
C ASP A 65 4.48 13.48 0.76
N ARG A 66 4.90 12.28 0.33
CA ARG A 66 4.50 11.65 -0.93
C ARG A 66 3.49 10.53 -0.73
N PHE A 67 3.60 9.79 0.37
CA PHE A 67 2.74 8.63 0.61
C PHE A 67 1.71 8.88 1.69
N ILE A 68 0.51 8.36 1.44
CA ILE A 68 -0.59 8.30 2.40
C ILE A 68 -0.83 6.80 2.66
N PRO A 69 -0.48 6.28 3.84
CA PRO A 69 -0.61 4.86 4.15
C PRO A 69 -2.07 4.46 4.37
N PHE A 70 -2.48 3.34 3.78
CA PHE A 70 -3.77 2.68 4.00
C PHE A 70 -3.57 1.22 4.37
N TYR A 71 -4.20 0.79 5.44
CA TYR A 71 -4.24 -0.61 5.83
C TYR A 71 -5.50 -1.28 5.26
N ALA A 72 -5.29 -2.23 4.34
CA ALA A 72 -6.31 -3.12 3.81
C ALA A 72 -6.02 -4.55 4.30
N THR A 73 -6.70 -4.89 5.39
CA THR A 73 -6.62 -6.20 6.03
C THR A 73 -7.70 -7.14 5.50
N ASP A 74 -7.45 -8.43 5.61
CA ASP A 74 -8.44 -9.45 5.29
C ASP A 74 -9.65 -9.30 6.25
N PRO A 75 -10.90 -9.25 5.75
CA PRO A 75 -12.09 -9.15 6.60
C PRO A 75 -12.25 -10.33 7.59
N ASP A 76 -11.68 -11.49 7.29
CA ASP A 76 -11.70 -12.69 8.13
C ASP A 76 -10.57 -12.69 9.17
N THR A 77 -9.78 -11.60 9.27
CA THR A 77 -8.74 -11.45 10.29
C THR A 77 -9.34 -11.60 11.70
N PRO A 78 -8.85 -12.53 12.52
CA PRO A 78 -9.30 -12.67 13.90
C PRO A 78 -9.13 -11.36 14.67
N ASN A 79 -10.15 -10.97 15.44
CA ASN A 79 -10.14 -9.73 16.23
C ASN A 79 -9.99 -8.44 15.39
N LEU A 80 -10.41 -8.44 14.12
CA LEU A 80 -10.35 -7.26 13.23
C LEU A 80 -10.86 -5.97 13.89
N LYS A 81 -11.96 -6.04 14.64
CA LYS A 81 -12.53 -4.88 15.35
C LYS A 81 -11.58 -4.27 16.38
N ASP A 82 -10.73 -5.07 17.00
CA ASP A 82 -9.77 -4.58 17.99
C ASP A 82 -8.52 -4.04 17.29
N LEU A 83 -8.08 -4.69 16.19
CA LEU A 83 -7.01 -4.19 15.33
C LEU A 83 -7.34 -2.80 14.75
N MET A 84 -8.58 -2.58 14.31
CA MET A 84 -9.02 -1.29 13.77
C MET A 84 -9.07 -0.15 14.82
N LYS A 85 -8.99 -0.43 16.13
CA LYS A 85 -9.01 0.61 17.17
C LYS A 85 -7.62 1.16 17.49
N ILE A 86 -6.57 0.42 17.14
CA ILE A 86 -5.18 0.72 17.50
C ILE A 86 -4.35 1.21 16.30
N LEU A 87 -4.97 1.27 15.13
CA LEU A 87 -4.46 1.85 13.88
C LEU A 87 -5.07 3.25 13.69
#